data_AF-A0A0D6ESY3-F1
#
_entry.id   AF-A0A0D6ESY3-F1
#
_cell.length_a   1.000
_cell.length_b   1.000
_cell.length_c   1.000
_cell.angle_alpha   90.00
_cell.angle_beta   90.00
_cell.angle_gamma   90.00
#
_symmetry.space_group_name_H-M   'P 1'
#
loop_
_entity.id
_entity.type
_entity.pdbx_description
1 polymer ?
#
loop_
_entity_poly.entity_id
_entity_poly.type
_entity_poly.pdbx_seq_one_letter_code
_entity_poly.pdbx_strand_id
1 'polypeptide(L)'
;MAPSSHLILLRAPSTEPDQDPYALALSSSPGWTLHHLPILDTGFVNLPQLAQAIQHVHAARHYAGVIMTSARSAEAWSLARGLLPAEPPACSSLPFFVVGLNTRTALLRSPSPPAPSSVHGASTTGTGDLLARYILSHRPLLPTPSLNRPLLYLTGDKNRDTLPRLLKEGGVETRPLQVYETTKRDGFDEALEARLRSIREQADPGGRIWIALFSPSGAEASLASLRRLGLLPAPPSPASPGAEASDHSFPSVAPRVRLAAIGPTTRDYLVHEVGVALRPCTPSRANTAGRHRPASSALALTRGQDPPTGGGPTGRGATPSRTRKKHGKAYDGTPTPTQLHSPVNATRAFRKPTLIVGADRPGAPV
;
A
#
# COMPACT_ATOMS: atom_id res chain seq x y z
N MET A 1 -8.97 -35.50 -23.85
CA MET A 1 -9.36 -34.27 -23.13
C MET A 1 -8.20 -33.29 -23.20
N ALA A 2 -8.46 -31.99 -23.39
CA ALA A 2 -7.40 -30.98 -23.31
C ALA A 2 -6.93 -30.87 -21.85
N PRO A 3 -5.62 -30.73 -21.60
CA PRO A 3 -5.09 -30.74 -20.23
C PRO A 3 -5.67 -29.59 -19.40
N SER A 4 -6.28 -29.93 -18.25
CA SER A 4 -6.80 -28.95 -17.30
C SER A 4 -5.67 -28.13 -16.65
N SER A 5 -5.82 -26.81 -16.63
CA SER A 5 -4.89 -25.87 -15.99
C SER A 5 -5.56 -25.17 -14.82
N HIS A 6 -4.83 -24.94 -13.74
CA HIS A 6 -5.32 -24.33 -12.52
C HIS A 6 -4.62 -23.01 -12.26
N LEU A 7 -5.37 -21.99 -11.85
CA LEU A 7 -4.85 -20.69 -11.42
C LEU A 7 -5.24 -20.45 -9.96
N ILE A 8 -4.25 -20.38 -9.09
CA ILE A 8 -4.40 -20.03 -7.67
C ILE A 8 -4.02 -18.57 -7.49
N LEU A 9 -4.97 -17.72 -7.11
CA LEU A 9 -4.73 -16.32 -6.78
C LEU A 9 -4.46 -16.18 -5.29
N LEU A 10 -3.24 -15.77 -4.92
CA LEU A 10 -2.89 -15.46 -3.53
C LEU A 10 -3.38 -14.06 -3.16
N ARG A 11 -4.70 -13.94 -2.99
CA ARG A 11 -5.41 -12.71 -2.61
C ARG A 11 -6.73 -13.04 -1.92
N ALA A 12 -7.20 -12.13 -1.07
CA ALA A 12 -8.61 -12.12 -0.69
C ALA A 12 -9.46 -11.71 -1.90
N PRO A 13 -10.62 -12.35 -2.15
CA PRO A 13 -11.60 -11.84 -3.10
C PRO A 13 -11.98 -10.40 -2.72
N SER A 14 -12.08 -9.51 -3.70
CA SER A 14 -12.45 -8.10 -3.48
C SER A 14 -13.87 -7.78 -3.97
N THR A 15 -14.52 -8.76 -4.57
CA THR A 15 -15.84 -8.72 -5.20
C THR A 15 -16.44 -10.12 -5.06
N GLU A 16 -17.74 -10.22 -5.30
CA GLU A 16 -18.38 -11.53 -5.47
C GLU A 16 -17.69 -12.33 -6.60
N PRO A 17 -17.65 -13.68 -6.52
CA PRO A 17 -16.90 -14.52 -7.45
C PRO A 17 -17.27 -14.34 -8.93
N ASP A 18 -18.53 -14.02 -9.21
CA ASP A 18 -19.09 -13.78 -10.55
C ASP A 18 -18.69 -12.41 -11.13
N GLN A 19 -18.27 -11.48 -10.28
CA GLN A 19 -17.79 -10.15 -10.67
C GLN A 19 -16.27 -10.04 -10.64
N ASP A 20 -15.56 -11.11 -10.26
CA ASP A 20 -14.11 -11.11 -10.22
C ASP A 20 -13.53 -10.96 -11.64
N PRO A 21 -12.68 -9.96 -11.91
CA PRO A 21 -12.18 -9.69 -13.25
C PRO A 21 -11.32 -10.83 -13.82
N TYR A 22 -10.70 -11.65 -12.97
CA TYR A 22 -9.95 -12.83 -13.38
C TYR A 22 -10.87 -14.01 -13.69
N ALA A 23 -11.97 -14.18 -12.92
CA ALA A 23 -13.01 -15.15 -13.25
C ALA A 23 -13.64 -14.84 -14.61
N LEU A 24 -14.00 -13.56 -14.83
CA LEU A 24 -14.54 -13.09 -16.11
C LEU A 24 -13.54 -13.29 -17.25
N ALA A 25 -12.26 -13.00 -17.06
CA ALA A 25 -11.24 -13.21 -18.09
C ALA A 25 -11.06 -14.70 -18.45
N LEU A 26 -11.19 -15.60 -17.47
CA LEU A 26 -11.06 -17.04 -17.68
C LEU A 26 -12.33 -17.69 -18.24
N SER A 27 -13.49 -17.04 -18.15
CA SER A 27 -14.77 -17.56 -18.68
C SER A 27 -14.70 -17.94 -20.17
N SER A 28 -13.86 -17.25 -20.94
CA SER A 28 -13.66 -17.48 -22.37
C SER A 28 -12.51 -18.46 -22.69
N SER A 29 -11.86 -19.03 -21.67
CA SER A 29 -10.70 -19.92 -21.80
C SER A 29 -11.05 -21.31 -21.24
N PRO A 30 -11.66 -22.20 -22.03
CA PRO A 30 -11.99 -23.55 -21.57
C PRO A 30 -10.73 -24.29 -21.12
N GLY A 31 -10.85 -25.08 -20.06
CA GLY A 31 -9.74 -25.83 -19.48
C GLY A 31 -8.97 -25.10 -18.38
N TRP A 32 -9.42 -23.92 -17.93
CA TRP A 32 -8.87 -23.25 -16.74
C TRP A 32 -9.83 -23.32 -15.54
N THR A 33 -9.29 -23.66 -14.37
CA THR A 33 -10.01 -23.60 -13.09
C THR A 33 -9.37 -22.55 -12.19
N LEU A 34 -10.19 -21.63 -11.67
CA LEU A 34 -9.75 -20.55 -10.78
C LEU A 34 -9.93 -20.91 -9.32
N HIS A 35 -8.93 -20.62 -8.50
CA HIS A 35 -8.95 -20.78 -7.05
C HIS A 35 -8.50 -19.49 -6.37
N HIS A 36 -9.25 -19.07 -5.34
CA HIS A 36 -8.84 -17.96 -4.47
C HIS A 36 -8.27 -18.52 -3.18
N LEU A 37 -7.11 -18.00 -2.78
CA LEU A 37 -6.47 -18.35 -1.52
C LEU A 37 -6.00 -17.07 -0.82
N PRO A 38 -6.76 -16.55 0.16
CA PRO A 38 -6.35 -15.39 0.94
C PRO A 38 -5.09 -15.71 1.73
N ILE A 39 -4.12 -14.79 1.71
CA ILE A 39 -2.77 -14.99 2.27
C ILE A 39 -2.42 -14.01 3.38
N LEU A 40 -2.97 -12.79 3.34
CA LEU A 40 -2.70 -11.76 4.33
C LEU A 40 -3.99 -11.43 5.07
N ASP A 41 -3.89 -11.28 6.37
CA ASP A 41 -4.91 -10.67 7.22
C ASP A 41 -4.34 -9.38 7.82
N THR A 42 -5.20 -8.39 8.06
CA THR A 42 -4.79 -7.14 8.70
C THR A 42 -5.51 -6.99 10.04
N GLY A 43 -4.74 -7.15 11.12
CA GLY A 43 -5.23 -7.05 12.49
C GLY A 43 -4.96 -5.68 13.11
N PHE A 44 -5.61 -5.42 14.25
CA PHE A 44 -5.28 -4.31 15.13
C PHE A 44 -4.42 -4.82 16.29
N VAL A 45 -3.37 -4.08 16.61
CA VAL A 45 -2.40 -4.45 17.67
C VAL A 45 -2.23 -3.32 18.66
N ASN A 46 -1.68 -3.65 19.83
CA ASN A 46 -1.38 -2.69 20.89
C ASN A 46 -2.59 -1.83 21.33
N LEU A 47 -3.82 -2.37 21.23
CA LEU A 47 -5.04 -1.65 21.62
C LEU A 47 -5.04 -1.19 23.10
N PRO A 48 -4.56 -1.97 24.09
CA PRO A 48 -4.45 -1.50 25.46
C PRO A 48 -3.49 -0.30 25.62
N GLN A 49 -2.35 -0.34 24.94
CA GLN A 49 -1.38 0.76 24.93
C GLN A 49 -1.94 2.00 24.22
N LEU A 50 -2.70 1.80 23.13
CA LEU A 50 -3.41 2.88 22.46
C LEU A 50 -4.48 3.48 23.36
N ALA A 51 -5.23 2.66 24.11
CA ALA A 51 -6.21 3.14 25.07
C ALA A 51 -5.56 4.05 26.14
N GLN A 52 -4.42 3.63 26.71
CA GLN A 52 -3.65 4.48 27.63
C GLN A 52 -3.16 5.77 26.96
N ALA A 53 -2.66 5.69 25.72
CA ALA A 53 -2.23 6.86 24.96
C ALA A 53 -3.39 7.84 24.70
N ILE A 54 -4.60 7.34 24.39
CA ILE A 54 -5.80 8.16 24.22
C ILE A 54 -6.14 8.91 25.52
N GLN A 55 -6.04 8.26 26.69
CA GLN A 55 -6.25 8.94 27.98
C GLN A 55 -5.24 10.09 28.18
N HIS A 56 -3.97 9.88 27.82
CA HIS A 56 -2.96 10.94 27.86
C HIS A 56 -3.24 12.08 26.88
N VAL A 57 -3.68 11.76 25.65
CA VAL A 57 -4.12 12.76 24.67
C VAL A 57 -5.28 13.57 25.23
N HIS A 58 -6.34 12.93 25.73
CA HIS A 58 -7.50 13.63 26.29
C HIS A 58 -7.15 14.49 27.50
N ALA A 59 -6.23 14.03 28.36
CA ALA A 59 -5.74 14.82 29.49
C ALA A 59 -4.78 15.94 29.08
N ALA A 60 -4.49 16.10 27.79
CA ALA A 60 -3.45 16.97 27.25
C ALA A 60 -2.10 16.77 27.96
N ARG A 61 -1.74 15.51 28.26
CA ARG A 61 -0.47 15.10 28.90
C ARG A 61 0.38 14.29 27.92
N HIS A 62 1.70 14.38 28.07
CA HIS A 62 2.72 13.63 27.29
C HIS A 62 2.79 13.89 25.79
N TYR A 63 1.68 14.22 25.13
CA TYR A 63 1.63 14.46 23.69
C TYR A 63 1.29 15.90 23.35
N ALA A 64 1.83 16.38 22.22
CA ALA A 64 1.54 17.69 21.65
C ALA A 64 0.48 17.65 20.53
N GLY A 65 0.07 16.45 20.12
CA GLY A 65 -0.85 16.18 19.02
C GLY A 65 -0.76 14.72 18.57
N VAL A 66 -1.59 14.36 17.60
CA VAL A 66 -1.69 12.99 17.06
C VAL A 66 -1.50 13.01 15.55
N ILE A 67 -0.78 12.04 14.99
CA ILE A 67 -0.58 11.85 13.56
C ILE A 67 -1.22 10.53 13.13
N MET A 68 -2.06 10.55 12.09
CA MET A 68 -2.70 9.38 11.49
C MET A 68 -2.57 9.41 9.97
N THR A 69 -1.81 8.47 9.39
CA THR A 69 -1.58 8.43 7.93
C THR A 69 -2.44 7.38 7.20
N SER A 70 -3.34 6.70 7.93
CA SER A 70 -4.17 5.61 7.38
C SER A 70 -5.53 5.56 8.07
N ALA A 71 -6.59 5.28 7.33
CA ALA A 71 -7.92 5.05 7.90
C ALA A 71 -7.92 3.92 8.94
N ARG A 72 -7.06 2.90 8.78
CA ARG A 72 -6.89 1.82 9.76
C ARG A 72 -6.41 2.34 11.12
N SER A 73 -5.57 3.38 11.16
CA SER A 73 -5.16 3.99 12.43
C SER A 73 -6.31 4.70 13.15
N ALA A 74 -7.26 5.27 12.40
CA ALA A 74 -8.47 5.88 12.96
C ALA A 74 -9.48 4.82 13.43
N GLU A 75 -9.60 3.69 12.71
CA GLU A 75 -10.40 2.54 13.16
C GLU A 75 -9.82 1.94 14.46
N ALA A 76 -8.50 1.77 14.54
CA ALA A 76 -7.83 1.30 15.76
C ALA A 76 -8.09 2.26 16.94
N TRP A 77 -8.04 3.58 16.70
CA TRP A 77 -8.40 4.59 17.69
C TRP A 77 -9.83 4.42 18.19
N SER A 78 -10.78 4.22 17.28
CA SER A 78 -12.19 3.97 17.61
C SER A 78 -12.36 2.73 18.49
N LEU A 79 -11.67 1.63 18.16
CA LEU A 79 -11.72 0.40 18.94
C LEU A 79 -11.11 0.57 20.33
N ALA A 80 -9.91 1.17 20.42
CA ALA A 80 -9.26 1.43 21.70
C ALA A 80 -10.05 2.41 22.57
N ARG A 81 -10.76 3.36 21.96
CA ARG A 81 -11.68 4.25 22.68
C ARG A 81 -12.86 3.50 23.28
N GLY A 82 -13.35 2.46 22.62
CA GLY A 82 -14.39 1.58 23.15
C GLY A 82 -13.97 0.75 24.37
N LEU A 83 -12.66 0.58 24.62
CA LEU A 83 -12.12 -0.13 25.78
C LEU A 83 -12.11 0.71 27.06
N LEU A 84 -12.42 1.99 26.96
CA LEU A 84 -12.29 2.96 28.04
C LEU A 84 -13.67 3.43 28.51
N PRO A 85 -13.83 3.87 29.77
CA PRO A 85 -15.10 4.34 30.32
C PRO A 85 -15.76 5.45 29.49
N ALA A 86 -17.09 5.53 29.59
CA ALA A 86 -17.94 6.39 28.77
C ALA A 86 -17.78 7.90 29.02
N GLU A 87 -17.23 8.33 30.16
CA GLU A 87 -16.92 9.74 30.40
C GLU A 87 -15.55 10.12 29.78
N PRO A 88 -15.52 10.95 28.72
CA PRO A 88 -14.27 11.60 28.36
C PRO A 88 -13.98 12.73 29.34
N PRO A 89 -12.77 12.83 29.94
CA PRO A 89 -12.29 14.12 30.40
C PRO A 89 -12.30 15.08 29.20
N ALA A 90 -12.67 16.34 29.44
CA ALA A 90 -12.84 17.41 28.46
C ALA A 90 -11.92 17.25 27.24
N CYS A 91 -12.50 17.20 26.04
CA CYS A 91 -11.76 17.03 24.79
C CYS A 91 -10.63 18.06 24.72
N SER A 92 -9.38 17.61 24.88
CA SER A 92 -8.21 18.48 24.74
C SER A 92 -8.23 19.15 23.37
N SER A 93 -7.83 20.42 23.31
CA SER A 93 -7.66 21.19 22.07
C SER A 93 -6.45 20.75 21.23
N LEU A 94 -5.94 19.52 21.42
CA LEU A 94 -4.76 19.03 20.71
C LEU A 94 -5.06 18.81 19.21
N PRO A 95 -4.12 19.16 18.33
CA PRO A 95 -4.27 18.96 16.90
C PRO A 95 -4.12 17.48 16.51
N PHE A 96 -4.96 17.05 15.58
CA PHE A 96 -4.88 15.77 14.87
C PHE A 96 -4.46 16.03 13.42
N PHE A 97 -3.33 15.48 13.02
CA PHE A 97 -2.77 15.62 11.67
C PHE A 97 -3.03 14.35 10.89
N VAL A 98 -3.78 14.45 9.80
CA VAL A 98 -4.22 13.27 9.03
C VAL A 98 -3.87 13.35 7.55
N VAL A 99 -3.58 12.20 6.93
CA VAL A 99 -3.42 12.08 5.47
C VAL A 99 -4.74 11.62 4.86
N GLY A 100 -5.27 12.42 3.94
CA GLY A 100 -6.43 12.06 3.12
C GLY A 100 -7.79 12.14 3.84
N LEU A 101 -8.83 12.31 3.04
CA LEU A 101 -10.21 12.45 3.52
C LEU A 101 -10.73 11.17 4.18
N ASN A 102 -10.34 9.99 3.69
CA ASN A 102 -10.78 8.72 4.27
C ASN A 102 -10.37 8.59 5.75
N THR A 103 -9.13 8.97 6.08
CA THR A 103 -8.62 8.96 7.46
C THR A 103 -9.37 9.96 8.33
N ARG A 104 -9.61 11.18 7.82
CA ARG A 104 -10.42 12.19 8.52
C ARG A 104 -11.83 11.68 8.82
N THR A 105 -12.51 11.14 7.80
CA THR A 105 -13.89 10.67 7.93
C THR A 105 -13.99 9.50 8.90
N ALA A 106 -13.02 8.57 8.88
CA ALA A 106 -12.96 7.48 9.84
C ALA A 106 -12.77 7.99 11.28
N LEU A 107 -11.86 8.96 11.48
CA LEU A 107 -11.60 9.55 12.80
C LEU A 107 -12.82 10.31 13.35
N LEU A 108 -13.51 11.10 12.52
CA LEU A 108 -14.69 11.86 12.95
C LEU A 108 -15.91 10.97 13.26
N ARG A 109 -15.88 9.69 12.87
CA ARG A 109 -16.89 8.69 13.20
C ARG A 109 -16.56 7.88 14.46
N SER A 110 -15.38 8.09 15.06
CA SER A 110 -15.02 7.37 16.29
C SER A 110 -15.90 7.81 17.47
N PRO A 111 -16.08 6.98 18.50
CA PRO A 111 -16.65 7.42 19.77
C PRO A 111 -15.86 8.62 20.31
N SER A 112 -16.56 9.64 20.83
CA SER A 112 -15.97 10.89 21.32
C SER A 112 -14.95 11.51 20.34
N PRO A 113 -15.36 11.87 19.12
CA PRO A 113 -14.45 12.34 18.09
C PRO A 113 -13.83 13.70 18.48
N PRO A 114 -12.62 14.03 18.00
CA PRO A 114 -12.07 15.37 18.15
C PRO A 114 -12.93 16.39 17.40
N ALA A 115 -12.84 17.66 17.83
CA ALA A 115 -13.51 18.76 17.13
C ALA A 115 -13.05 18.79 15.65
N PRO A 116 -13.97 18.94 14.68
CA PRO A 116 -13.58 18.99 13.26
C PRO A 116 -12.53 20.07 12.93
N SER A 117 -12.51 21.16 13.70
CA SER A 117 -11.54 22.25 13.58
C SER A 117 -10.13 21.90 14.07
N SER A 118 -9.96 20.87 14.92
CA SER A 118 -8.66 20.40 15.38
C SER A 118 -8.07 19.28 14.51
N VAL A 119 -8.78 18.85 13.46
CA VAL A 119 -8.29 17.86 12.50
C VAL A 119 -7.75 18.59 11.26
N HIS A 120 -6.47 18.43 10.96
CA HIS A 120 -5.74 19.17 9.93
C HIS A 120 -5.09 18.25 8.89
N GLY A 121 -4.68 18.80 7.74
CA GLY A 121 -3.91 18.09 6.70
C GLY A 121 -4.73 17.23 5.73
N ALA A 122 -5.97 16.86 6.06
CA ALA A 122 -6.76 15.88 5.28
C ALA A 122 -6.91 16.19 3.78
N SER A 123 -7.17 17.45 3.42
CA SER A 123 -7.42 17.87 2.03
C SER A 123 -6.15 18.39 1.32
N THR A 124 -5.12 18.73 2.09
CA THR A 124 -3.91 19.40 1.60
C THR A 124 -2.70 18.46 1.53
N THR A 125 -2.78 17.29 2.17
CA THR A 125 -1.67 16.34 2.29
C THR A 125 -2.11 14.97 1.77
N GLY A 126 -1.52 14.56 0.64
CA GLY A 126 -1.76 13.24 0.03
C GLY A 126 -0.72 12.18 0.44
N THR A 127 0.38 12.61 1.09
CA THR A 127 1.50 11.76 1.48
C THR A 127 2.03 12.17 2.85
N GLY A 128 2.77 11.28 3.51
CA GLY A 128 3.42 11.57 4.80
C GLY A 128 4.42 12.72 4.71
N ASP A 129 5.14 12.83 3.59
CA ASP A 129 6.11 13.90 3.31
C ASP A 129 5.44 15.29 3.29
N LEU A 130 4.30 15.39 2.61
CA LEU A 130 3.52 16.64 2.57
C LEU A 130 2.92 16.97 3.94
N LEU A 131 2.51 15.95 4.69
CA LEU A 131 2.02 16.13 6.05
C LEU A 131 3.11 16.62 7.00
N ALA A 132 4.33 16.09 6.92
CA ALA A 132 5.45 16.55 7.74
C ALA A 132 5.73 18.05 7.49
N ARG A 133 5.82 18.45 6.23
CA ARG A 133 6.00 19.87 5.85
C ARG A 133 4.85 20.76 6.32
N TYR A 134 3.61 20.25 6.23
CA TYR A 134 2.44 20.95 6.72
C TYR A 134 2.54 21.20 8.24
N ILE A 135 2.87 20.18 9.03
CA ILE A 135 3.06 20.30 10.49
C ILE A 135 4.14 21.34 10.82
N LEU A 136 5.30 21.27 10.15
CA LEU A 136 6.40 22.22 10.38
C LEU A 136 6.01 23.66 10.05
N SER A 137 5.21 23.87 9.00
CA SER A 137 4.73 25.19 8.60
C SER A 137 3.62 25.73 9.51
N HIS A 138 2.92 24.85 10.24
CA HIS A 138 1.80 25.19 11.13
C HIS A 138 2.15 24.89 12.61
N ARG A 139 3.41 25.07 12.99
CA ARG A 139 3.89 24.97 14.37
C ARG A 139 3.04 25.73 15.42
N PRO A 140 2.42 26.89 15.12
CA PRO A 140 1.51 27.54 16.08
C PRO A 140 0.28 26.72 16.50
N LEU A 141 -0.07 25.66 15.77
CA LEU A 141 -1.12 24.71 16.19
C LEU A 141 -0.69 23.82 17.36
N LEU A 142 0.61 23.71 17.64
CA LEU A 142 1.15 22.94 18.76
C LEU A 142 1.12 23.79 20.05
N PRO A 143 0.70 23.24 21.21
CA PRO A 143 0.58 24.03 22.45
C PRO A 143 1.93 24.61 22.92
N THR A 144 2.04 25.84 23.40
CA THR A 144 3.25 26.35 24.10
C THR A 144 3.12 26.07 25.61
N PRO A 145 3.94 25.23 26.29
CA PRO A 145 5.34 24.90 26.02
C PRO A 145 5.55 23.43 25.61
N SER A 146 5.05 23.02 24.44
CA SER A 146 5.21 21.65 23.90
C SER A 146 6.58 21.35 23.28
N LEU A 147 7.57 22.24 23.40
CA LEU A 147 8.92 22.00 22.88
C LEU A 147 9.54 20.67 23.37
N ASN A 148 9.01 20.08 24.45
CA ASN A 148 9.45 18.79 24.98
C ASN A 148 8.44 17.63 24.84
N ARG A 149 7.27 17.82 24.20
CA ARG A 149 6.27 16.75 24.05
C ARG A 149 6.21 16.23 22.62
N PRO A 150 6.39 14.92 22.38
CA PRO A 150 6.32 14.36 21.05
C PRO A 150 4.89 14.36 20.50
N LEU A 151 4.77 14.25 19.18
CA LEU A 151 3.52 13.89 18.50
C LEU A 151 3.32 12.37 18.58
N LEU A 152 2.15 11.91 19.01
CA LEU A 152 1.80 10.49 18.95
C LEU A 152 1.59 10.10 17.49
N TYR A 153 2.46 9.25 16.95
CA TYR A 153 2.36 8.81 15.56
C TYR A 153 1.79 7.40 15.47
N LEU A 154 0.54 7.27 15.02
CA LEU A 154 -0.10 5.97 14.85
C LEU A 154 0.29 5.35 13.51
N THR A 155 0.89 4.18 13.57
CA THR A 155 1.56 3.53 12.44
C THR A 155 1.02 2.12 12.18
N GLY A 156 1.32 1.62 10.99
CA GLY A 156 1.18 0.20 10.66
C GLY A 156 2.55 -0.49 10.60
N ASP A 157 2.56 -1.78 10.30
CA ASP A 157 3.78 -2.58 10.06
C ASP A 157 4.63 -2.06 8.88
N LYS A 158 3.98 -1.42 7.90
CA LYS A 158 4.65 -0.76 6.76
C LYS A 158 4.90 0.72 7.06
N ASN A 159 5.81 1.00 7.97
CA ASN A 159 6.18 2.37 8.33
C ASN A 159 7.29 2.91 7.42
N ARG A 160 7.04 4.03 6.73
CA ARG A 160 8.07 4.76 5.98
C ARG A 160 8.72 5.80 6.88
N ASP A 161 10.04 5.75 7.02
CA ASP A 161 10.81 6.68 7.85
C ASP A 161 10.75 8.16 7.38
N THR A 162 10.19 8.44 6.20
CA THR A 162 10.21 9.81 5.66
C THR A 162 9.49 10.83 6.54
N LEU A 163 8.29 10.52 7.06
CA LEU A 163 7.54 11.45 7.91
C LEU A 163 8.25 11.72 9.25
N PRO A 164 8.61 10.71 10.06
CA PRO A 164 9.25 10.95 11.35
C PRO A 164 10.64 11.61 11.18
N ARG A 165 11.41 11.22 10.16
CA ARG A 165 12.69 11.86 9.85
C ARG A 165 12.55 13.36 9.55
N LEU A 166 11.63 13.73 8.65
CA LEU A 166 11.41 15.14 8.30
C LEU A 166 10.94 15.98 9.50
N LEU A 167 10.09 15.42 10.36
CA LEU A 167 9.65 16.11 11.58
C LEU A 167 10.81 16.30 12.56
N LYS A 168 11.65 15.29 12.74
CA LYS A 168 12.84 15.35 13.60
C LYS A 168 13.86 16.37 13.10
N GLU A 169 14.16 16.37 11.81
CA GLU A 169 15.02 17.40 11.16
C GLU A 169 14.46 18.81 11.38
N GLY A 170 13.14 18.93 11.35
CA GLY A 170 12.43 20.16 11.66
C GLY A 170 12.23 20.42 13.15
N GLY A 171 12.86 19.68 14.07
CA GLY A 171 12.83 19.87 15.51
C GLY A 171 11.50 19.51 16.19
N VAL A 172 10.74 18.57 15.62
CA VAL A 172 9.49 18.04 16.18
C VAL A 172 9.67 16.54 16.43
N GLU A 173 9.65 16.14 17.70
CA GLU A 173 9.76 14.73 18.06
C GLU A 173 8.46 13.96 17.80
N THR A 174 8.58 12.70 17.40
CA THR A 174 7.45 11.78 17.21
C THR A 174 7.62 10.55 18.08
N ARG A 175 6.52 10.09 18.70
CA ARG A 175 6.46 8.83 19.41
C ARG A 175 5.62 7.83 18.59
N PRO A 176 6.22 6.91 17.84
CA PRO A 176 5.47 5.94 17.07
C PRO A 176 4.77 4.92 17.98
N LEU A 177 3.56 4.54 17.60
CA LEU A 177 2.81 3.43 18.16
C LEU A 177 2.19 2.65 16.99
N GLN A 178 2.59 1.39 16.80
CA GLN A 178 2.00 0.52 15.80
C GLN A 178 0.63 0.06 16.30
N VAL A 179 -0.43 0.32 15.53
CA VAL A 179 -1.81 0.03 15.94
C VAL A 179 -2.53 -0.92 14.98
N TYR A 180 -1.91 -1.23 13.85
CA TYR A 180 -2.36 -2.26 12.93
C TYR A 180 -1.16 -2.93 12.28
N GLU A 181 -1.34 -4.16 11.84
CA GLU A 181 -0.31 -4.89 11.12
C GLU A 181 -0.93 -5.83 10.10
N THR A 182 -0.23 -6.02 9.00
CA THR A 182 -0.54 -7.04 8.01
C THR A 182 0.31 -8.29 8.28
N THR A 183 -0.33 -9.37 8.69
CA THR A 183 0.31 -10.66 8.95
C THR A 183 -0.10 -11.69 7.91
N LYS A 184 0.67 -12.77 7.83
CA LYS A 184 0.24 -13.97 7.12
C LYS A 184 -1.01 -14.52 7.82
N ARG A 185 -2.02 -14.87 7.03
CA ARG A 185 -3.26 -15.48 7.51
C ARG A 185 -2.98 -16.82 8.19
N ASP A 186 -3.59 -17.02 9.35
CA ASP A 186 -3.57 -18.29 10.07
C ASP A 186 -4.20 -19.40 9.22
N GLY A 187 -3.59 -20.58 9.20
CA GLY A 187 -4.08 -21.71 8.40
C GLY A 187 -3.75 -21.63 6.90
N PHE A 188 -3.04 -20.58 6.43
CA PHE A 188 -2.69 -20.44 5.01
C PHE A 188 -1.90 -21.64 4.49
N ASP A 189 -1.02 -22.19 5.31
CA ASP A 189 -0.11 -23.27 4.95
C ASP A 189 -0.86 -24.56 4.63
N GLU A 190 -1.74 -24.93 5.54
CA GLU A 190 -2.62 -26.09 5.45
C GLU A 190 -3.60 -25.91 4.27
N ALA A 191 -4.12 -24.69 4.08
CA ALA A 191 -5.04 -24.39 2.99
C ALA A 191 -4.35 -24.44 1.61
N LEU A 192 -3.12 -23.95 1.49
CA LEU A 192 -2.33 -24.06 0.26
C LEU A 192 -2.04 -25.53 -0.07
N GLU A 193 -1.62 -26.30 0.93
CA GLU A 193 -1.30 -27.71 0.77
C GLU A 193 -2.54 -28.53 0.38
N ALA A 194 -3.66 -28.33 1.09
CA ALA A 194 -4.93 -28.97 0.77
C ALA A 194 -5.41 -28.62 -0.65
N ARG A 195 -5.23 -27.36 -1.07
CA ARG A 195 -5.59 -26.94 -2.43
C ARG A 195 -4.73 -27.63 -3.49
N LEU A 196 -3.43 -27.69 -3.29
CA LEU A 196 -2.52 -28.37 -4.22
C LEU A 196 -2.78 -29.87 -4.30
N ARG A 197 -3.08 -30.52 -3.16
CA ARG A 197 -3.48 -31.93 -3.10
C ARG A 197 -4.77 -32.18 -3.88
N SER A 198 -5.81 -31.38 -3.64
CA SER A 198 -7.09 -31.48 -4.36
C SER A 198 -6.91 -31.28 -5.87
N ILE A 199 -6.06 -30.34 -6.29
CA ILE A 199 -5.74 -30.14 -7.70
C ILE A 199 -5.03 -31.38 -8.26
N ARG A 200 -4.05 -31.95 -7.55
CA ARG A 200 -3.33 -33.15 -8.00
C ARG A 200 -4.26 -34.35 -8.24
N GLU A 201 -5.25 -34.53 -7.38
CA GLU A 201 -6.24 -35.62 -7.49
C GLU A 201 -7.19 -35.45 -8.68
N GLN A 202 -7.42 -34.20 -9.11
CA GLN A 202 -8.37 -33.85 -10.17
C GLN A 202 -7.71 -33.54 -11.52
N ALA A 203 -6.42 -33.19 -11.51
CA ALA A 203 -5.74 -32.64 -12.68
C ALA A 203 -5.20 -33.72 -13.63
N ASP A 204 -5.28 -33.42 -14.92
CA ASP A 204 -4.69 -34.27 -15.94
C ASP A 204 -3.15 -34.34 -15.79
N PRO A 205 -2.51 -35.46 -16.15
CA PRO A 205 -1.05 -35.59 -16.19
C PRO A 205 -0.33 -34.53 -17.06
N GLY A 206 -1.03 -33.86 -17.97
CA GLY A 206 -0.48 -32.75 -18.77
C GLY A 206 -0.78 -31.34 -18.23
N GLY A 207 -1.56 -31.25 -17.15
CA GLY A 207 -2.07 -29.99 -16.60
C GLY A 207 -1.00 -29.12 -15.92
N ARG A 208 -1.27 -27.82 -15.83
CA ARG A 208 -0.36 -26.84 -15.19
C ARG A 208 -1.02 -26.16 -14.01
N ILE A 209 -0.22 -25.75 -13.04
CA ILE A 209 -0.70 -24.98 -11.90
C ILE A 209 0.04 -23.65 -11.87
N TRP A 210 -0.69 -22.56 -11.91
CA TRP A 210 -0.16 -21.22 -11.75
C TRP A 210 -0.51 -20.69 -10.37
N ILE A 211 0.47 -20.13 -9.66
CA ILE A 211 0.26 -19.39 -8.41
C ILE A 211 0.58 -17.93 -8.68
N ALA A 212 -0.44 -17.07 -8.60
CA ALA A 212 -0.33 -15.64 -8.87
C ALA A 212 -0.17 -14.83 -7.58
N LEU A 213 0.89 -14.03 -7.53
CA LEU A 213 1.31 -13.19 -6.42
C LEU A 213 0.94 -11.73 -6.70
N PHE A 214 0.16 -11.13 -5.79
CA PHE A 214 -0.46 -9.82 -6.00
C PHE A 214 0.37 -8.64 -5.48
N SER A 215 1.20 -8.88 -4.47
CA SER A 215 2.01 -7.84 -3.82
C SER A 215 3.32 -8.43 -3.28
N PRO A 216 4.35 -7.60 -3.06
CA PRO A 216 5.56 -8.02 -2.35
C PRO A 216 5.26 -8.65 -0.99
N SER A 217 4.40 -8.04 -0.17
CA SER A 217 4.04 -8.59 1.15
C SER A 217 3.39 -9.97 1.07
N GLY A 218 2.52 -10.20 0.07
CA GLY A 218 1.91 -11.52 -0.14
C GLY A 218 2.94 -12.53 -0.65
N ALA A 219 3.84 -12.10 -1.53
CA ALA A 219 4.96 -12.93 -1.97
C ALA A 219 5.80 -13.36 -0.76
N GLU A 220 6.30 -12.41 0.02
CA GLU A 220 7.06 -12.62 1.27
C GLU A 220 6.39 -13.64 2.19
N ALA A 221 5.11 -13.45 2.51
CA ALA A 221 4.35 -14.32 3.40
C ALA A 221 4.20 -15.78 2.88
N SER A 222 4.26 -15.99 1.56
CA SER A 222 4.16 -17.33 0.96
C SER A 222 5.49 -18.05 0.78
N LEU A 223 6.64 -17.34 0.82
CA LEU A 223 7.93 -17.93 0.42
C LEU A 223 8.30 -19.17 1.23
N ALA A 224 8.13 -19.11 2.56
CA ALA A 224 8.43 -20.24 3.44
C ALA A 224 7.57 -21.46 3.10
N SER A 225 6.27 -21.25 2.86
CA SER A 225 5.33 -22.30 2.48
C SER A 225 5.69 -22.90 1.12
N LEU A 226 5.96 -22.05 0.12
CA LEU A 226 6.33 -22.50 -1.23
C LEU A 226 7.65 -23.29 -1.23
N ARG A 227 8.64 -22.89 -0.42
CA ARG A 227 9.90 -23.63 -0.25
C ARG A 227 9.70 -24.96 0.46
N ARG A 228 8.93 -24.99 1.55
CA ARG A 228 8.62 -26.23 2.27
C ARG A 228 7.92 -27.25 1.37
N LEU A 229 7.07 -26.78 0.46
CA LEU A 229 6.38 -27.63 -0.52
C LEU A 229 7.28 -28.02 -1.72
N GLY A 230 8.53 -27.56 -1.78
CA GLY A 230 9.45 -27.83 -2.89
C GLY A 230 9.10 -27.09 -4.19
N LEU A 231 8.28 -26.04 -4.12
CA LEU A 231 7.84 -25.23 -5.26
C LEU A 231 8.80 -24.06 -5.57
N LEU A 232 9.71 -23.77 -4.64
CA LEU A 232 10.79 -22.82 -4.78
C LEU A 232 12.10 -23.48 -4.38
N PRO A 233 13.23 -23.09 -5.00
CA PRO A 233 14.54 -23.55 -4.55
C PRO A 233 14.79 -23.11 -3.11
N ALA A 234 15.56 -23.93 -2.39
CA ALA A 234 16.09 -23.57 -1.08
C ALA A 234 16.84 -22.23 -1.17
N PRO A 235 16.81 -21.39 -0.12
CA PRO A 235 17.57 -20.16 -0.12
C PRO A 235 19.07 -20.48 -0.33
N PRO A 236 19.82 -19.63 -1.04
CA PRO A 236 21.26 -19.82 -1.18
C PRO A 236 21.91 -19.68 0.20
N SER A 237 22.25 -20.81 0.82
CA SER A 237 22.94 -20.84 2.11
C SER A 237 24.45 -20.98 1.90
N PRO A 238 25.28 -20.10 2.47
CA PRO A 238 26.70 -20.38 2.64
C PRO A 238 26.85 -21.40 3.79
N ALA A 239 27.19 -22.64 3.43
CA ALA A 239 27.45 -23.78 4.33
C ALA A 239 26.22 -24.48 4.94
N SER A 240 25.83 -25.62 4.34
CA SER A 240 25.84 -26.95 4.98
C SER A 240 25.19 -27.98 4.04
N PRO A 241 25.91 -29.02 3.60
CA PRO A 241 25.31 -30.20 2.99
C PRO A 241 24.76 -31.09 4.12
N GLY A 242 23.44 -31.17 4.28
CA GLY A 242 22.84 -32.09 5.26
C GLY A 242 21.49 -31.72 5.87
N ALA A 243 20.74 -30.77 5.32
CA ALA A 243 19.33 -30.62 5.73
C ALA A 243 18.51 -31.74 5.09
N GLU A 244 18.26 -32.80 5.86
CA GLU A 244 17.28 -33.85 5.59
C GLU A 244 16.02 -33.26 4.96
N ALA A 245 15.74 -33.63 3.71
CA ALA A 245 14.51 -33.26 3.04
C ALA A 245 13.34 -33.88 3.81
N SER A 246 12.51 -33.05 4.42
CA SER A 246 11.29 -33.53 5.05
C SER A 246 10.43 -34.25 4.00
N ASP A 247 9.81 -35.36 4.43
CA ASP A 247 8.96 -36.27 3.65
C ASP A 247 7.67 -35.61 3.08
N HIS A 248 7.57 -34.28 3.18
CA HIS A 248 6.49 -33.45 2.64
C HIS A 248 6.82 -32.80 1.30
N SER A 249 7.92 -33.21 0.66
CA SER A 249 8.19 -32.77 -0.70
C SER A 249 6.98 -33.11 -1.59
N PHE A 250 6.56 -32.19 -2.46
CA PHE A 250 5.59 -32.45 -3.54
C PHE A 250 6.32 -32.72 -4.87
N PRO A 251 7.24 -33.71 -4.97
CA PRO A 251 8.19 -33.82 -6.07
C PRO A 251 7.49 -34.11 -7.41
N SER A 252 6.32 -34.73 -7.38
CA SER A 252 5.54 -35.07 -8.57
C SER A 252 4.87 -33.85 -9.23
N VAL A 253 4.58 -32.78 -8.49
CA VAL A 253 3.80 -31.62 -8.98
C VAL A 253 4.67 -30.37 -9.16
N ALA A 254 5.77 -30.23 -8.40
CA ALA A 254 6.75 -29.16 -8.55
C ALA A 254 7.11 -28.82 -10.02
N PRO A 255 7.38 -29.78 -10.93
CA PRO A 255 7.70 -29.45 -12.33
C PRO A 255 6.55 -28.80 -13.12
N ARG A 256 5.30 -28.88 -12.62
CA ARG A 256 4.09 -28.32 -13.25
C ARG A 256 3.63 -27.00 -12.64
N VAL A 257 4.17 -26.62 -11.48
CA VAL A 257 3.85 -25.35 -10.82
C VAL A 257 4.65 -24.20 -11.44
N ARG A 258 4.00 -23.07 -11.67
CA ARG A 258 4.59 -21.83 -12.17
C ARG A 258 4.15 -20.68 -11.28
N LEU A 259 5.06 -19.75 -11.01
CA LEU A 259 4.74 -18.51 -10.31
C LEU A 259 4.48 -17.39 -11.31
N ALA A 260 3.48 -16.57 -11.02
CA ALA A 260 3.18 -15.35 -11.74
C ALA A 260 3.20 -14.17 -10.77
N ALA A 261 3.75 -13.03 -11.19
CA ALA A 261 3.64 -11.77 -10.49
C ALA A 261 2.66 -10.88 -11.25
N ILE A 262 1.67 -10.28 -10.56
CA ILE A 262 0.63 -9.50 -11.24
C ILE A 262 1.14 -8.15 -11.77
N GLY A 263 2.21 -7.62 -11.17
CA GLY A 263 2.71 -6.29 -11.48
C GLY A 263 4.23 -6.18 -11.35
N PRO A 264 4.82 -5.12 -11.92
CA PRO A 264 6.27 -4.91 -11.92
C PRO A 264 6.86 -4.91 -10.52
N THR A 265 6.21 -4.27 -9.55
CA THR A 265 6.71 -4.21 -8.16
C THR A 265 6.85 -5.60 -7.53
N THR A 266 5.86 -6.47 -7.68
CA THR A 266 5.91 -7.84 -7.16
C THR A 266 6.93 -8.70 -7.91
N ARG A 267 7.06 -8.50 -9.23
CA ARG A 267 8.08 -9.16 -10.05
C ARG A 267 9.48 -8.76 -9.57
N ASP A 268 9.73 -7.47 -9.41
CA ASP A 268 11.03 -6.94 -9.05
C ASP A 268 11.44 -7.42 -7.66
N TYR A 269 10.51 -7.44 -6.70
CA TYR A 269 10.70 -8.08 -5.40
C TYR A 269 11.12 -9.56 -5.54
N LEU A 270 10.36 -10.36 -6.30
CA LEU A 270 10.65 -11.79 -6.47
C LEU A 270 12.01 -12.05 -7.15
N VAL A 271 12.34 -11.27 -8.18
CA VAL A 271 13.55 -11.47 -8.98
C VAL A 271 14.79 -10.94 -8.27
N HIS A 272 14.72 -9.71 -7.75
CA HIS A 272 15.90 -9.00 -7.24
C HIS A 272 16.13 -9.19 -5.75
N GLU A 273 15.06 -9.31 -4.95
CA GLU A 273 15.19 -9.45 -3.50
C GLU A 273 15.18 -10.93 -3.08
N VAL A 274 14.37 -11.76 -3.74
CA VAL A 274 14.23 -13.19 -3.38
C VAL A 274 15.10 -14.12 -4.24
N GLY A 275 15.47 -13.70 -5.45
CA GLY A 275 16.23 -14.53 -6.40
C GLY A 275 15.38 -15.59 -7.13
N VAL A 276 14.07 -15.39 -7.22
CA VAL A 276 13.15 -16.26 -7.94
C VAL A 276 13.10 -15.88 -9.42
N ALA A 277 13.54 -16.79 -10.29
CA ALA A 277 13.44 -16.61 -11.73
C ALA A 277 11.98 -16.70 -12.20
N LEU A 278 11.42 -15.57 -12.63
CA LEU A 278 10.11 -15.53 -13.29
C LEU A 278 10.31 -15.50 -14.81
N ARG A 279 9.55 -16.32 -15.54
CA ARG A 279 9.54 -16.21 -17.01
C ARG A 279 8.86 -14.90 -17.43
N PRO A 280 9.50 -14.07 -18.28
CA PRO A 280 8.86 -12.89 -18.83
C PRO A 280 7.61 -13.28 -19.59
N CYS A 281 6.46 -12.77 -19.18
CA CYS A 281 5.24 -12.93 -19.94
C CYS A 281 5.11 -11.73 -20.87
N THR A 282 5.09 -11.96 -22.19
CA THR A 282 4.82 -10.89 -23.15
C THR A 282 3.33 -10.53 -23.08
N PRO A 283 2.95 -9.25 -22.92
CA PRO A 283 1.54 -8.87 -23.01
C PRO A 283 1.01 -9.29 -24.38
N SER A 284 -0.10 -10.03 -24.38
CA SER A 284 -0.78 -10.41 -25.61
C SER A 284 -1.17 -9.13 -26.38
N ARG A 285 -0.82 -9.09 -27.67
CA ARG A 285 -1.21 -8.04 -28.63
C ARG A 285 -2.73 -7.85 -28.76
N ALA A 286 -3.54 -8.78 -28.20
CA ALA A 286 -5.00 -8.74 -28.30
C ALA A 286 -5.65 -7.49 -27.68
N ASN A 287 -4.96 -6.77 -26.79
CA ASN A 287 -5.46 -5.49 -26.24
C ASN A 287 -4.75 -4.24 -26.81
N THR A 288 -3.97 -4.39 -27.89
CA THR A 288 -3.24 -3.27 -28.53
C THR A 288 -3.68 -2.96 -29.96
N ALA A 289 -4.81 -3.52 -30.41
CA ALA A 289 -5.47 -3.11 -31.64
C ALA A 289 -6.16 -1.74 -31.42
N GLY A 290 -5.34 -0.71 -31.36
CA GLY A 290 -5.78 0.65 -31.10
C GLY A 290 -4.68 1.58 -30.63
N ARG A 291 -3.46 1.45 -31.17
CA ARG A 291 -2.45 2.52 -31.22
C ARG A 291 -1.32 2.10 -32.15
N HIS A 292 -1.12 2.92 -33.18
CA HIS A 292 -0.03 2.84 -34.13
C HIS A 292 1.34 2.69 -33.45
N ARG A 293 2.16 1.81 -34.01
CA ARG A 293 3.64 1.74 -33.89
C ARG A 293 4.25 2.61 -35.02
N PRO A 294 5.59 2.82 -35.12
CA PRO A 294 6.69 2.52 -34.19
C PRO A 294 7.79 3.61 -34.10
N ALA A 295 8.72 3.48 -33.14
CA ALA A 295 10.18 3.65 -33.32
C ALA A 295 10.88 3.09 -32.05
N SER A 296 11.49 1.91 -32.12
CA SER A 296 12.96 1.69 -32.27
C SER A 296 13.75 2.26 -31.08
N SER A 297 14.07 1.45 -30.06
CA SER A 297 15.31 0.65 -29.94
C SER A 297 16.60 1.49 -29.96
N ALA A 298 17.28 1.60 -28.82
CA ALA A 298 18.68 1.20 -28.63
C ALA A 298 19.23 1.60 -27.25
N LEU A 299 19.81 0.63 -26.56
CA LEU A 299 20.93 0.81 -25.64
C LEU A 299 22.22 1.08 -26.47
N ALA A 300 23.11 1.97 -26.03
CA ALA A 300 24.57 1.74 -25.93
C ALA A 300 25.38 2.98 -25.49
N LEU A 301 26.12 2.79 -24.39
CA LEU A 301 27.47 3.21 -24.01
C LEU A 301 28.30 4.26 -24.82
N THR A 302 28.78 5.27 -24.07
CA THR A 302 30.12 5.94 -24.02
C THR A 302 30.90 6.31 -25.29
N ARG A 303 31.22 7.61 -25.44
CA ARG A 303 32.57 8.20 -25.35
C ARG A 303 32.49 9.75 -25.37
N GLY A 304 33.40 10.40 -24.64
CA GLY A 304 33.34 11.83 -24.33
C GLY A 304 34.03 12.76 -25.32
N GLN A 305 33.86 14.06 -25.09
CA GLN A 305 34.86 15.12 -25.24
C GLN A 305 34.29 16.44 -24.70
N ASP A 306 35.19 17.24 -24.15
CA ASP A 306 35.04 18.42 -23.29
C ASP A 306 34.76 19.73 -24.09
N PRO A 307 34.64 20.92 -23.44
CA PRO A 307 33.69 22.00 -23.76
C PRO A 307 34.23 23.10 -24.71
N PRO A 308 33.52 24.22 -24.90
CA PRO A 308 33.95 25.42 -24.16
C PRO A 308 32.87 26.47 -23.79
N THR A 309 33.16 27.18 -22.68
CA THR A 309 33.04 28.64 -22.41
C THR A 309 31.75 29.44 -22.68
N GLY A 310 31.32 30.16 -21.63
CA GLY A 310 31.37 31.63 -21.66
C GLY A 310 30.08 32.39 -21.32
N GLY A 311 30.14 33.20 -20.23
CA GLY A 311 29.45 34.49 -20.16
C GLY A 311 28.34 34.66 -19.10
N GLY A 312 28.68 35.13 -17.90
CA GLY A 312 27.82 36.08 -17.16
C GLY A 312 28.02 37.52 -17.69
N PRO A 313 27.68 38.61 -16.96
CA PRO A 313 27.06 38.69 -15.63
C PRO A 313 26.03 39.86 -15.48
N THR A 314 25.64 40.13 -14.21
CA THR A 314 25.10 41.40 -13.64
C THR A 314 23.59 41.66 -13.80
N GLY A 315 22.86 42.21 -12.82
CA GLY A 315 23.19 42.69 -11.47
C GLY A 315 21.93 43.25 -10.77
N ARG A 316 22.03 43.38 -9.44
CA ARG A 316 21.49 44.43 -8.52
C ARG A 316 20.16 45.11 -8.89
N GLY A 317 19.16 45.30 -8.03
CA GLY A 317 19.07 45.29 -6.57
C GLY A 317 17.86 46.14 -6.13
N ALA A 318 17.66 46.22 -4.81
CA ALA A 318 16.92 47.25 -4.06
C ALA A 318 15.37 47.26 -4.07
N THR A 319 14.82 46.71 -2.98
CA THR A 319 13.76 47.33 -2.13
C THR A 319 14.22 48.72 -1.62
N PRO A 320 13.34 49.67 -1.20
CA PRO A 320 12.50 49.46 0.00
C PRO A 320 11.12 50.19 0.07
N SER A 321 10.31 49.65 0.98
CA SER A 321 9.27 50.26 1.85
C SER A 321 8.65 51.64 1.52
N ARG A 322 7.32 51.74 1.66
CA ARG A 322 6.71 52.60 2.70
C ARG A 322 5.22 52.34 2.93
N THR A 323 4.90 52.46 4.21
CA THR A 323 3.62 52.42 4.94
C THR A 323 2.63 53.54 4.64
N ARG A 324 1.31 53.26 4.69
CA ARG A 324 0.24 54.00 5.43
C ARG A 324 -1.13 53.36 5.14
N LYS A 325 -1.86 52.78 6.12
CA LYS A 325 -2.85 53.41 7.03
C LYS A 325 -3.98 54.18 6.32
N LYS A 326 -5.19 53.61 6.24
CA LYS A 326 -6.42 53.99 7.00
C LYS A 326 -7.73 53.51 6.33
N HIS A 327 -8.64 53.01 7.18
CA HIS A 327 -10.12 53.15 7.20
C HIS A 327 -10.86 52.78 5.89
N GLY A 328 -11.77 51.82 5.83
CA GLY A 328 -12.88 51.55 6.73
C GLY A 328 -14.18 51.84 5.97
N LYS A 329 -15.00 50.81 5.72
CA LYS A 329 -16.47 50.91 5.59
C LYS A 329 -17.09 49.54 5.42
N ALA A 330 -18.08 49.29 6.26
CA ALA A 330 -19.04 48.21 6.16
C ALA A 330 -19.91 48.36 4.91
N TYR A 331 -20.27 47.24 4.29
CA TYR A 331 -21.47 47.11 3.49
C TYR A 331 -22.13 45.76 3.81
N ASP A 332 -23.31 45.88 4.40
CA ASP A 332 -24.36 44.87 4.47
C ASP A 332 -24.99 44.71 3.07
N GLY A 333 -25.42 43.50 2.74
CA GLY A 333 -25.98 43.19 1.42
C GLY A 333 -25.99 41.70 1.10
N THR A 334 -26.91 40.96 1.72
CA THR A 334 -27.45 39.72 1.16
C THR A 334 -28.31 40.04 -0.07
N PRO A 335 -28.26 39.18 -1.12
CA PRO A 335 -29.48 38.43 -1.43
C PRO A 335 -29.22 36.96 -1.82
N THR A 336 -30.21 36.14 -1.49
CA THR A 336 -30.47 34.72 -1.83
C THR A 336 -30.83 34.53 -3.33
N PRO A 337 -31.12 33.30 -3.82
CA PRO A 337 -30.22 32.18 -4.09
C PRO A 337 -30.24 31.79 -5.59
N THR A 338 -29.11 31.38 -6.18
CA THR A 338 -29.10 30.81 -7.54
C THR A 338 -28.75 29.32 -7.49
N GLN A 339 -29.70 28.50 -7.95
CA GLN A 339 -29.52 27.07 -8.17
C GLN A 339 -28.68 26.77 -9.42
N LEU A 340 -28.19 25.52 -9.44
CA LEU A 340 -27.63 24.74 -10.56
C LEU A 340 -26.20 25.08 -10.99
N HIS A 341 -25.26 24.22 -10.58
CA HIS A 341 -24.61 23.30 -11.53
C HIS A 341 -23.82 22.23 -10.76
N SER A 342 -24.20 20.97 -10.98
CA SER A 342 -23.50 19.77 -10.52
C SER A 342 -22.07 19.71 -11.06
N PRO A 343 -21.04 19.44 -10.24
CA PRO A 343 -19.75 19.04 -10.77
C PRO A 343 -19.76 17.54 -11.12
N VAL A 344 -19.54 17.32 -12.40
CA VAL A 344 -19.23 16.06 -13.09
C VAL A 344 -18.38 15.12 -12.23
N ASN A 345 -18.88 13.89 -12.04
CA ASN A 345 -18.14 12.76 -11.52
C ASN A 345 -16.87 12.53 -12.36
N ALA A 346 -15.71 12.89 -11.81
CA ALA A 346 -14.43 12.44 -12.31
C ALA A 346 -14.23 10.97 -11.88
N THR A 347 -14.87 10.05 -12.60
CA THR A 347 -14.64 8.62 -12.48
C THR A 347 -13.22 8.34 -12.93
N ARG A 348 -12.28 8.29 -11.98
CA ARG A 348 -10.90 7.88 -12.22
C ARG A 348 -10.93 6.44 -12.73
N ALA A 349 -10.73 6.28 -14.03
CA ALA A 349 -10.67 4.98 -14.69
C ALA A 349 -9.64 4.09 -13.98
N PHE A 350 -10.14 3.07 -13.28
CA PHE A 350 -9.31 1.97 -12.79
C PHE A 350 -8.64 1.33 -14.01
N ARG A 351 -7.31 1.38 -14.06
CA ARG A 351 -6.55 0.58 -15.02
C ARG A 351 -6.88 -0.89 -14.75
N LYS A 352 -7.42 -1.58 -15.75
CA LYS A 352 -7.71 -3.01 -15.69
C LYS A 352 -6.43 -3.75 -15.26
N PRO A 353 -6.46 -4.59 -14.21
CA PRO A 353 -5.33 -5.43 -13.87
C PRO A 353 -5.08 -6.37 -15.05
N THR A 354 -3.92 -6.23 -15.70
CA THR A 354 -3.54 -7.11 -16.79
C THR A 354 -2.91 -8.35 -16.17
N LEU A 355 -3.66 -9.46 -16.15
CA LEU A 355 -3.09 -10.77 -15.86
C LEU A 355 -2.10 -11.08 -16.99
N ILE A 356 -0.80 -11.03 -16.70
CA ILE A 356 0.23 -11.42 -17.67
C ILE A 356 0.37 -12.94 -17.60
N VAL A 357 -0.60 -13.67 -18.19
CA VAL A 357 -0.51 -15.15 -18.30
C VAL A 357 0.51 -15.49 -19.38
N GLY A 358 1.48 -16.33 -19.03
CA GLY A 358 2.40 -16.92 -20.00
C GLY A 358 1.69 -17.99 -20.81
N ALA A 359 1.44 -17.71 -22.10
CA ALA A 359 1.01 -18.72 -23.04
C ALA A 359 2.20 -19.62 -23.41
N ASP A 360 1.99 -20.94 -23.40
CA ASP A 360 2.85 -21.85 -24.14
C ASP A 360 2.55 -21.70 -25.63
N ARG A 361 3.59 -21.68 -26.47
CA ARG A 361 3.39 -21.79 -27.91
C ARG A 361 2.76 -23.15 -28.23
N PRO A 362 1.71 -23.22 -29.06
CA PRO A 362 1.33 -24.49 -29.66
C PRO A 362 2.36 -24.83 -30.75
N GLY A 363 2.93 -26.03 -30.68
CA GLY A 363 3.62 -26.69 -31.78
C GLY A 363 5.14 -26.44 -31.88
N ALA A 364 5.90 -27.47 -31.50
CA ALA A 364 7.09 -27.88 -32.25
C ALA A 364 7.15 -29.42 -32.18
N PRO A 365 7.23 -30.13 -33.32
CA PRO A 365 7.28 -31.58 -33.34
C PRO A 365 8.71 -32.05 -33.05
N VAL A 366 8.86 -33.09 -32.24
CA VAL A 366 9.22 -34.48 -32.59
C VAL A 366 9.18 -35.29 -31.29
#